data_AF-G3S2A6-F1
#
_entry.id   AF-G3S2A6-F1
#
_cell.length_a   1.000
_cell.length_b   1.000
_cell.length_c   1.000
_cell.angle_alpha   90.00
_cell.angle_beta   90.00
_cell.angle_gamma   90.00
#
_symmetry.space_group_name_H-M   'P 1'
#
loop_
_entity.id
_entity.type
_entity.pdbx_description
1 polymer ?
#
loop_
_entity_poly.entity_id
_entity_poly.type
_entity_poly.pdbx_seq_one_letter_code
_entity_poly.pdbx_strand_id
1 'polypeptide(L)'
;MHIVKHKSICLHIIQISLFLSLLLFLKAFSETEQTKLAMLSGILLGNGTLPATILTSLFTDSLVKEGIAASFAVKLFKAWMAEKDANSVTSSLRKANLDKRLLELFPVNRQSVDHFAKYFTDAGLKELSDFLRVQQSLGTRKELQKELQERLSQECPIKEVVLYVKEEMKRNDLPETAVIGLLWTCIMNAVEWNKKEELVAEQALKHLKQYAPLLAVFSSQGQSELILLQKVQEYCYDNIHFMKAFQKIVVLFYKADVLSEEAILKWYKEAHVAKGKSVFLDQMKKFVEWLQNAEEESESEGEEN
;
A
#
# COMPACT_ATOMS: atom_id res chain seq x y z
N MET A 1 3.74 6.60 48.28
CA MET A 1 3.34 6.23 46.90
C MET A 1 4.46 6.44 45.86
N HIS A 2 5.22 7.56 45.90
CA HIS A 2 6.33 7.80 44.96
C HIS A 2 7.47 6.76 45.02
N ILE A 3 7.90 6.32 46.21
CA ILE A 3 9.01 5.35 46.38
C ILE A 3 8.66 3.95 45.82
N VAL A 4 7.40 3.52 45.95
CA VAL A 4 6.94 2.21 45.43
C VAL A 4 6.89 2.22 43.89
N LYS A 5 6.42 3.32 43.28
CA LYS A 5 6.49 3.50 41.82
C LYS A 5 7.94 3.51 41.33
N HIS A 6 8.84 4.18 42.05
CA HIS A 6 10.26 4.26 41.67
C HIS A 6 10.99 2.90 41.73
N LYS A 7 10.72 2.09 42.77
CA LYS A 7 11.26 0.72 42.87
C LYS A 7 10.73 -0.20 41.76
N SER A 8 9.46 -0.09 41.42
CA SER A 8 8.83 -0.88 40.34
C SER A 8 9.44 -0.54 38.97
N ILE A 9 9.65 0.74 38.68
CA ILE A 9 10.30 1.20 37.44
C ILE A 9 11.74 0.70 37.34
N CYS A 10 12.53 0.79 38.41
CA CYS A 10 13.91 0.28 38.42
C CYS A 10 13.96 -1.23 38.16
N LEU A 11 13.07 -2.02 38.78
CA LEU A 11 13.03 -3.47 38.58
C LEU A 11 12.69 -3.83 37.12
N HIS A 12 11.74 -3.10 36.53
CA HIS A 12 11.36 -3.29 35.13
C HIS A 12 12.52 -2.96 34.17
N ILE A 13 13.27 -1.88 34.42
CA ILE A 13 14.45 -1.52 33.62
C ILE A 13 15.55 -2.59 33.74
N ILE A 14 15.81 -3.09 34.95
CA ILE A 14 16.79 -4.16 35.17
C ILE A 14 16.39 -5.42 34.41
N GLN A 15 15.09 -5.78 34.44
CA GLN A 15 14.57 -6.93 33.71
C GLN A 15 14.76 -6.79 32.20
N ILE A 16 14.48 -5.62 31.63
CA ILE A 16 14.69 -5.34 30.20
C ILE A 16 16.17 -5.48 29.83
N SER A 17 17.06 -4.87 30.62
CA SER A 17 18.52 -4.91 30.40
C SER A 17 19.08 -6.35 30.48
N LEU A 18 18.57 -7.14 31.43
CA LEU A 18 18.93 -8.53 31.58
C LEU A 18 18.54 -9.33 30.33
N PHE A 19 17.31 -9.19 29.85
CA PHE A 19 16.85 -9.89 28.65
C PHE A 19 17.60 -9.46 27.39
N LEU A 20 17.89 -8.18 27.20
CA LEU A 20 18.76 -7.69 26.13
C LEU A 20 20.11 -8.40 26.13
N SER A 21 20.72 -8.52 27.31
CA SER A 21 22.01 -9.19 27.49
C SER A 21 21.93 -10.69 27.17
N LEU A 22 20.90 -11.38 27.67
CA LEU A 22 20.67 -12.80 27.35
C LEU A 22 20.54 -13.03 25.84
N LEU A 23 19.82 -12.14 25.14
CA LEU A 23 19.64 -12.24 23.69
C LEU A 23 20.93 -11.94 22.91
N LEU A 24 21.83 -11.09 23.41
CA LEU A 24 23.13 -10.85 22.79
C LEU A 24 24.05 -12.07 22.87
N PHE A 25 23.96 -12.84 23.95
CA PHE A 25 24.80 -14.01 24.20
C PHE A 25 24.15 -15.34 23.77
N LEU A 26 23.17 -15.32 22.86
CA LEU A 26 22.46 -16.53 22.43
C LEU A 26 23.38 -17.67 21.98
N LYS A 27 24.53 -17.34 21.38
CA LYS A 27 25.53 -18.32 20.93
C LYS A 27 26.13 -19.15 22.07
N ALA A 28 26.13 -18.65 23.31
CA ALA A 28 26.64 -19.37 24.47
C ALA A 28 25.67 -20.46 24.97
N PHE A 29 24.42 -20.45 24.51
CA PHE A 29 23.39 -21.40 24.90
C PHE A 29 23.27 -22.55 23.89
N SER A 30 22.96 -23.74 24.39
CA SER A 30 22.57 -24.89 23.57
C SER A 30 21.28 -24.61 22.79
N GLU A 31 21.03 -25.37 21.73
CA GLU A 31 19.80 -25.21 20.92
C GLU A 31 18.51 -25.39 21.74
N THR A 32 18.53 -26.31 22.72
CA THR A 32 17.40 -26.52 23.63
C THR A 32 17.17 -25.31 24.54
N GLU A 33 18.24 -24.71 25.06
CA GLU A 33 18.16 -23.50 25.90
C GLU A 33 17.70 -22.29 25.08
N GLN A 34 18.24 -22.11 23.88
CA GLN A 34 17.78 -21.07 22.94
C GLN A 34 16.29 -21.22 22.64
N THR A 35 15.81 -22.45 22.44
CA THR A 35 14.38 -22.73 22.20
C THR A 35 13.51 -22.35 23.39
N LYS A 36 13.90 -22.75 24.61
CA LYS A 36 13.18 -22.38 25.84
C LYS A 36 13.17 -20.87 26.05
N LEU A 37 14.31 -20.20 25.82
CA LEU A 37 14.44 -18.76 25.94
C LEU A 37 13.59 -18.02 24.89
N ALA A 38 13.53 -18.52 23.65
CA ALA A 38 12.67 -17.97 22.61
C ALA A 38 11.19 -18.05 23.00
N MET A 39 10.75 -19.21 23.48
CA MET A 39 9.36 -19.40 23.93
C MET A 39 9.02 -18.48 25.09
N LEU A 40 9.86 -18.44 26.13
CA LEU A 40 9.67 -17.55 27.27
C LEU A 40 9.62 -16.08 26.84
N SER A 41 10.55 -15.65 25.98
CA SER A 41 10.58 -14.28 25.47
C SER A 41 9.30 -13.95 24.72
N GLY A 42 8.79 -14.87 23.89
CA GLY A 42 7.53 -14.71 23.16
C GLY A 42 6.32 -14.50 24.09
N ILE A 43 6.21 -15.31 25.14
CA ILE A 43 5.13 -15.20 26.14
C ILE A 43 5.22 -13.85 26.90
N LEU A 44 6.42 -13.47 27.33
CA LEU A 44 6.64 -12.23 28.08
C LEU A 44 6.37 -10.98 27.21
N LEU A 45 6.71 -11.04 25.93
CA LEU A 45 6.37 -10.01 24.94
C LEU A 45 4.85 -9.95 24.70
N GLY A 46 4.20 -11.10 24.52
CA GLY A 46 2.75 -11.20 24.34
C GLY A 46 1.94 -10.62 25.49
N ASN A 47 2.41 -10.83 26.72
CA ASN A 47 1.78 -10.27 27.91
C ASN A 47 2.25 -8.84 28.24
N GLY A 48 3.07 -8.21 27.40
CA GLY A 48 3.54 -6.84 27.60
C GLY A 48 4.50 -6.66 28.78
N THR A 49 5.04 -7.76 29.31
CA THR A 49 6.03 -7.74 30.41
C THR A 49 7.40 -7.29 29.90
N LEU A 50 7.71 -7.57 28.63
CA LEU A 50 8.89 -7.06 27.95
C LEU A 50 8.47 -6.21 26.74
N PRO A 51 9.21 -5.12 26.41
CA PRO A 51 9.00 -4.37 25.18
C PRO A 51 9.67 -5.06 24.00
N ALA A 52 9.13 -4.88 22.80
CA ALA A 52 9.72 -5.44 21.57
C ALA A 52 11.13 -4.93 21.26
N THR A 53 11.57 -3.82 21.87
CA THR A 53 12.93 -3.29 21.71
C THR A 53 14.03 -4.27 22.13
N ILE A 54 13.74 -5.27 22.96
CA ILE A 54 14.71 -6.32 23.30
C ILE A 54 15.16 -7.13 22.08
N LEU A 55 14.32 -7.21 21.03
CA LEU A 55 14.61 -7.96 19.82
C LEU A 55 15.73 -7.33 18.99
N THR A 56 16.14 -6.09 19.29
CA THR A 56 17.26 -5.43 18.62
C THR A 56 18.55 -6.23 18.69
N SER A 57 18.77 -6.99 19.78
CA SER A 57 19.93 -7.88 19.94
C SER A 57 20.02 -8.97 18.88
N LEU A 58 18.88 -9.41 18.31
CA LEU A 58 18.84 -10.47 17.29
C LEU A 58 19.48 -10.05 15.96
N PHE A 59 19.54 -8.76 15.66
CA PHE A 59 20.11 -8.24 14.41
C PHE A 59 21.64 -8.13 14.43
N THR A 60 22.30 -8.71 15.44
CA THR A 60 23.76 -8.69 15.53
C THR A 60 24.39 -9.64 14.50
N ASP A 61 25.38 -9.16 13.77
CA ASP A 61 26.12 -9.87 12.71
C ASP A 61 26.47 -11.33 13.05
N SER A 62 26.95 -11.58 14.28
CA SER A 62 27.35 -12.93 14.71
C SER A 62 26.17 -13.91 14.74
N LEU A 63 25.00 -13.47 15.22
CA LEU A 63 23.82 -14.33 15.34
C LEU A 63 23.15 -14.54 13.99
N VAL A 64 23.18 -13.51 13.13
CA VAL A 64 22.60 -13.53 11.80
C VAL A 64 23.39 -14.46 10.87
N LYS A 65 24.72 -14.36 10.86
CA LYS A 65 25.60 -15.21 10.02
C LYS A 65 25.48 -16.69 10.34
N GLU A 66 25.24 -17.03 11.62
CA GLU A 66 25.08 -18.41 12.08
C GLU A 66 23.63 -18.94 11.95
N GLY A 67 22.69 -18.10 11.49
CA GLY A 67 21.28 -18.49 11.36
C GLY A 67 20.52 -18.61 12.69
N ILE A 68 21.18 -18.31 13.82
CA ILE A 68 20.60 -18.34 15.16
C ILE A 68 19.48 -17.30 15.27
N ALA A 69 19.68 -16.09 14.73
CA ALA A 69 18.70 -15.01 14.78
C ALA A 69 17.34 -15.41 14.18
N ALA A 70 17.33 -15.92 12.94
CA ALA A 70 16.12 -16.35 12.25
C ALA A 70 15.45 -17.55 12.95
N SER A 71 16.23 -18.56 13.36
CA SER A 71 15.72 -19.75 14.05
C SER A 71 15.10 -19.40 15.41
N PHE A 72 15.72 -18.50 16.16
CA PHE A 72 15.22 -18.00 17.43
C PHE A 72 13.94 -17.17 17.23
N ALA A 73 13.94 -16.26 16.25
CA ALA A 73 12.80 -15.41 15.94
C ALA A 73 11.55 -16.23 15.59
N VAL A 74 11.68 -17.30 14.80
CA VAL A 74 10.56 -18.19 14.48
C VAL A 74 9.94 -18.78 15.75
N LYS A 75 10.76 -19.33 16.66
CA LYS A 75 10.28 -19.94 17.90
C LYS A 75 9.62 -18.90 18.82
N LEU A 76 10.20 -17.71 18.89
CA LEU A 76 9.67 -16.59 19.68
C LEU A 76 8.32 -16.11 19.15
N PHE A 77 8.22 -15.86 17.84
CA PHE A 77 6.98 -15.35 17.25
C PHE A 77 5.86 -16.39 17.29
N LYS A 78 6.18 -17.69 17.15
CA LYS A 78 5.21 -18.77 17.41
C LYS A 78 4.64 -18.71 18.81
N ALA A 79 5.51 -18.61 19.82
CA ALA A 79 5.07 -18.54 21.22
C ALA A 79 4.27 -17.27 21.50
N TRP A 80 4.69 -16.12 20.95
CA TRP A 80 3.94 -14.87 21.07
C TRP A 80 2.55 -14.98 20.43
N MET A 81 2.46 -15.47 19.19
CA MET A 81 1.17 -15.63 18.50
C MET A 81 0.25 -16.64 19.20
N ALA A 82 0.80 -17.69 19.82
CA ALA A 82 0.01 -18.63 20.62
C ALA A 82 -0.51 -18.00 21.93
N GLU A 83 0.24 -17.08 22.53
CA GLU A 83 -0.15 -16.36 23.75
C GLU A 83 -1.21 -15.26 23.48
N LYS A 84 -1.14 -14.64 22.29
CA LYS A 84 -2.04 -13.57 21.85
C LYS A 84 -2.53 -13.82 20.42
N ASP A 85 -1.99 -13.07 19.47
CA ASP A 85 -2.32 -13.11 18.05
C ASP A 85 -1.26 -12.38 17.21
N ALA A 86 -1.36 -12.47 15.88
CA ALA A 86 -0.47 -11.79 14.95
C ALA A 86 -0.53 -10.25 15.02
N ASN A 87 -1.68 -9.68 15.37
CA ASN A 87 -1.85 -8.22 15.47
C ASN A 87 -1.04 -7.65 16.64
N SER A 88 -0.97 -8.39 17.76
CA SER A 88 -0.17 -8.02 18.92
C SER A 88 1.33 -7.96 18.59
N VAL A 89 1.82 -8.91 17.77
CA VAL A 89 3.21 -8.94 17.29
C VAL A 89 3.48 -7.75 16.38
N THR A 90 2.70 -7.62 15.30
CA THR A 90 2.93 -6.61 14.26
C THR A 90 2.80 -5.19 14.81
N SER A 91 1.82 -4.92 15.66
CA SER A 91 1.67 -3.61 16.32
C SER A 91 2.83 -3.29 17.27
N SER A 92 3.35 -4.27 18.01
CA SER A 92 4.49 -4.09 18.91
C SER A 92 5.79 -3.85 18.14
N LEU A 93 6.00 -4.56 17.02
CA LEU A 93 7.14 -4.34 16.13
C LEU A 93 7.12 -2.94 15.54
N ARG A 94 5.96 -2.45 15.05
CA ARG A 94 5.81 -1.06 14.58
C ARG A 94 6.13 -0.05 15.67
N LYS A 95 5.60 -0.22 16.89
CA LYS A 95 5.85 0.68 18.03
C LYS A 95 7.34 0.75 18.39
N ALA A 96 8.07 -0.35 18.20
CA ALA A 96 9.51 -0.42 18.43
C ALA A 96 10.37 -0.07 17.20
N ASN A 97 9.76 0.31 16.06
CA ASN A 97 10.42 0.56 14.77
C ASN A 97 11.25 -0.63 14.25
N LEU A 98 10.78 -1.85 14.53
CA LEU A 98 11.45 -3.10 14.11
C LEU A 98 10.79 -3.77 12.91
N ASP A 99 9.60 -3.32 12.52
CA ASP A 99 8.83 -3.83 11.39
C ASP A 99 9.61 -3.76 10.06
N LYS A 100 10.44 -2.73 9.88
CA LYS A 100 11.28 -2.56 8.68
C LYS A 100 12.58 -3.35 8.71
N ARG A 101 12.95 -3.90 9.87
CA ARG A 101 14.24 -4.58 10.09
C ARG A 101 14.13 -6.11 10.07
N LEU A 102 12.94 -6.65 9.84
CA LEU A 102 12.69 -8.10 9.87
C LEU A 102 13.55 -8.89 8.87
N LEU A 103 13.91 -8.28 7.73
CA LEU A 103 14.83 -8.89 6.78
C LEU A 103 16.25 -9.03 7.35
N GLU A 104 16.66 -8.18 8.29
CA GLU A 104 17.98 -8.21 8.94
C GLU A 104 18.16 -9.43 9.85
N LEU A 105 17.12 -10.24 10.08
CA LEU A 105 17.26 -11.55 10.71
C LEU A 105 18.08 -12.54 9.87
N PHE A 106 18.24 -12.25 8.57
CA PHE A 106 18.95 -13.07 7.61
C PHE A 106 20.27 -12.40 7.16
N PRO A 107 21.29 -13.18 6.79
CA PRO A 107 22.50 -12.66 6.16
C PRO A 107 22.17 -11.86 4.90
N VAL A 108 23.00 -10.85 4.57
CA VAL A 108 22.77 -9.89 3.46
C VAL A 108 22.40 -10.56 2.14
N ASN A 109 23.04 -11.69 1.81
CA ASN A 109 22.77 -12.46 0.58
C ASN A 109 21.41 -13.19 0.56
N ARG A 110 20.63 -13.12 1.65
CA ARG A 110 19.31 -13.75 1.81
C ARG A 110 18.24 -12.77 2.31
N GLN A 111 18.54 -11.48 2.36
CA GLN A 111 17.59 -10.43 2.77
C GLN A 111 16.62 -10.11 1.64
N SER A 112 15.72 -11.04 1.33
CA SER A 112 14.61 -10.81 0.40
C SER A 112 13.29 -11.16 1.06
N VAL A 113 12.23 -10.45 0.64
CA VAL A 113 10.88 -10.71 1.13
C VAL A 113 10.41 -12.11 0.76
N ASP A 114 10.83 -12.65 -0.39
CA ASP A 114 10.52 -14.04 -0.76
C ASP A 114 11.22 -15.06 0.12
N HIS A 115 12.49 -14.84 0.47
CA HIS A 115 13.20 -15.73 1.37
C HIS A 115 12.57 -15.70 2.77
N PHE A 116 12.29 -14.52 3.30
CA PHE A 116 11.60 -14.34 4.58
C PHE A 116 10.24 -15.04 4.55
N ALA A 117 9.41 -14.75 3.53
CA ALA A 117 8.06 -15.27 3.44
C ALA A 117 8.05 -16.80 3.37
N LYS A 118 8.95 -17.39 2.58
CA LYS A 118 9.09 -18.85 2.52
C LYS A 118 9.50 -19.43 3.88
N TYR A 119 10.57 -18.90 4.47
CA TYR A 119 11.11 -19.40 5.74
C TYR A 119 10.09 -19.35 6.89
N PHE A 120 9.35 -18.24 7.00
CA PHE A 120 8.35 -18.06 8.06
C PHE A 120 7.05 -18.82 7.76
N THR A 121 6.62 -18.91 6.49
CA THR A 121 5.43 -19.70 6.11
C THR A 121 5.65 -21.20 6.30
N ASP A 122 6.82 -21.73 5.93
CA ASP A 122 7.19 -23.14 6.14
C ASP A 122 7.21 -23.48 7.65
N ALA A 123 7.48 -22.48 8.49
CA ALA A 123 7.36 -22.59 9.93
C ALA A 123 5.92 -22.44 10.46
N GLY A 124 4.93 -22.10 9.65
CA GLY A 124 3.55 -21.86 10.11
C GLY A 124 3.29 -20.45 10.65
N LEU A 125 4.08 -19.45 10.23
CA LEU A 125 3.92 -18.03 10.54
C LEU A 125 3.54 -17.24 9.27
N LYS A 126 2.49 -17.69 8.59
CA LYS A 126 2.05 -17.08 7.32
C LYS A 126 1.64 -15.62 7.51
N GLU A 127 1.00 -15.29 8.63
CA GLU A 127 0.50 -13.95 8.96
C GLU A 127 1.63 -12.91 9.04
N LEU A 128 2.82 -13.30 9.55
CA LEU A 128 3.99 -12.43 9.55
C LEU A 128 4.60 -12.25 8.17
N SER A 129 4.55 -13.31 7.35
CA SER A 129 4.99 -13.26 5.96
C SER A 129 4.10 -12.32 5.14
N ASP A 130 2.77 -12.43 5.31
CA ASP A 130 1.78 -11.56 4.67
C ASP A 130 1.95 -10.12 5.14
N PHE A 131 2.16 -9.90 6.45
CA PHE A 131 2.46 -8.57 7.00
C PHE A 131 3.66 -7.92 6.33
N LEU A 132 4.78 -8.64 6.18
CA LEU A 132 6.00 -8.08 5.58
C LEU A 132 5.79 -7.74 4.10
N ARG A 133 5.09 -8.60 3.34
CA ARG A 133 4.73 -8.34 1.93
C ARG A 133 3.88 -7.08 1.80
N VAL A 134 2.85 -6.94 2.64
CA VAL A 134 2.00 -5.74 2.68
C VAL A 134 2.82 -4.50 3.06
N GLN A 135 3.71 -4.60 4.05
CA GLN A 135 4.59 -3.49 4.44
C GLN A 135 5.53 -3.04 3.32
N GLN A 136 6.16 -3.97 2.62
CA GLN A 136 7.03 -3.64 1.49
C GLN A 136 6.24 -2.94 0.38
N SER A 137 5.10 -3.50 -0.02
CA SER A 137 4.24 -2.91 -1.06
C SER A 137 3.79 -1.49 -0.69
N LEU A 138 3.38 -1.26 0.57
CA LEU A 138 3.02 0.07 1.04
C LEU A 138 4.21 1.05 1.05
N GLY A 139 5.40 0.58 1.45
CA GLY A 139 6.62 1.38 1.44
C GLY A 139 7.01 1.79 0.02
N THR A 140 7.07 0.83 -0.90
CA THR A 140 7.32 1.08 -2.32
C THR A 140 6.31 2.06 -2.91
N ARG A 141 5.00 1.87 -2.64
CA ARG A 141 3.96 2.75 -3.14
C ARG A 141 4.11 4.19 -2.63
N LYS A 142 4.48 4.34 -1.34
CA LYS A 142 4.68 5.66 -0.73
C LYS A 142 5.91 6.37 -1.30
N GLU A 143 6.99 5.65 -1.55
CA GLU A 143 8.19 6.21 -2.18
C GLU A 143 7.90 6.60 -3.63
N LEU A 144 7.25 5.71 -4.39
CA LEU A 144 6.82 6.02 -5.76
C LEU A 144 5.92 7.24 -5.81
N GLN A 145 4.98 7.36 -4.87
CA GLN A 145 4.11 8.53 -4.74
C GLN A 145 4.91 9.81 -4.56
N LYS A 146 5.89 9.81 -3.63
CA LYS A 146 6.73 10.96 -3.33
C LYS A 146 7.49 11.40 -4.57
N GLU A 147 8.18 10.47 -5.24
CA GLU A 147 8.96 10.79 -6.44
C GLU A 147 8.11 11.22 -7.63
N LEU A 148 6.89 10.67 -7.78
CA LEU A 148 5.96 11.15 -8.78
C LEU A 148 5.50 12.57 -8.49
N GLN A 149 5.19 12.90 -7.24
CA GLN A 149 4.81 14.26 -6.86
C GLN A 149 5.95 15.25 -7.13
N GLU A 150 7.19 14.89 -6.80
CA GLU A 150 8.38 15.71 -7.09
C GLU A 150 8.52 15.96 -8.60
N ARG A 151 8.45 14.92 -9.43
CA ARG A 151 8.52 15.06 -10.90
C ARG A 151 7.38 15.88 -11.48
N LEU A 152 6.16 15.72 -10.97
CA LEU A 152 5.01 16.51 -11.40
C LEU A 152 5.19 17.99 -11.05
N SER A 153 5.71 18.30 -9.86
CA SER A 153 6.00 19.68 -9.44
C SER A 153 7.12 20.35 -10.24
N GLN A 154 8.03 19.55 -10.80
CA GLN A 154 9.10 20.01 -11.70
C GLN A 154 8.63 20.15 -13.16
N GLU A 155 7.35 19.89 -13.44
CA GLU A 155 6.76 19.91 -14.78
C GLU A 155 7.56 19.04 -15.79
N CYS A 156 8.08 17.90 -15.32
CA CYS A 156 8.83 16.98 -16.18
C CYS A 156 7.99 16.56 -17.41
N PRO A 157 8.61 16.39 -18.60
CA PRO A 157 7.89 15.93 -19.78
C PRO A 157 7.15 14.61 -19.53
N ILE A 158 5.88 14.54 -19.96
CA ILE A 158 5.01 13.36 -19.74
C ILE A 158 5.67 12.05 -20.21
N LYS A 159 6.42 12.09 -21.32
CA LYS A 159 7.15 10.92 -21.82
C LYS A 159 8.19 10.38 -20.84
N GLU A 160 8.90 11.26 -20.13
CA GLU A 160 9.88 10.85 -19.12
C GLU A 160 9.20 10.27 -17.89
N VAL A 161 8.07 10.87 -17.47
CA VAL A 161 7.25 10.34 -16.38
C VAL A 161 6.73 8.94 -16.73
N VAL A 162 6.27 8.72 -17.97
CA VAL A 162 5.84 7.40 -18.45
C VAL A 162 6.96 6.37 -18.37
N LEU A 163 8.17 6.70 -18.84
CA LEU A 163 9.31 5.79 -18.80
C LEU A 163 9.66 5.42 -17.36
N TYR A 164 9.74 6.42 -16.48
CA TYR A 164 10.01 6.21 -15.06
C TYR A 164 8.96 5.28 -14.42
N VAL A 165 7.66 5.56 -14.60
CA VAL A 165 6.60 4.71 -14.01
C VAL A 165 6.67 3.28 -14.55
N LYS A 166 6.95 3.08 -15.85
CA LYS A 166 7.11 1.74 -16.43
C LYS A 166 8.31 0.98 -15.84
N GLU A 167 9.41 1.67 -15.57
CA GLU A 167 10.58 1.08 -14.90
C GLU A 167 10.25 0.69 -13.46
N GLU A 168 9.55 1.55 -12.72
CA GLU A 168 9.12 1.28 -11.35
C GLU A 168 8.11 0.12 -11.28
N MET A 169 7.21 0.02 -12.24
CA MET A 169 6.30 -1.13 -12.37
C MET A 169 7.06 -2.43 -12.52
N LYS A 170 8.06 -2.47 -13.41
CA LYS A 170 8.88 -3.67 -13.62
C LYS A 170 9.75 -4.00 -12.42
N ARG A 171 10.39 -2.99 -11.81
CA ARG A 171 11.31 -3.17 -10.69
C ARG A 171 10.61 -3.71 -9.43
N ASN A 172 9.35 -3.31 -9.23
CA ASN A 172 8.61 -3.61 -8.02
C ASN A 172 7.38 -4.52 -8.25
N ASP A 173 7.23 -5.06 -9.45
CA ASP A 173 6.08 -5.89 -9.86
C ASP A 173 4.72 -5.24 -9.54
N LEU A 174 4.59 -3.94 -9.85
CA LEU A 174 3.37 -3.19 -9.54
C LEU A 174 2.34 -3.40 -10.66
N PRO A 175 1.10 -3.82 -10.32
CA PRO A 175 0.05 -3.94 -11.31
C PRO A 175 -0.41 -2.55 -11.78
N GLU A 176 -0.84 -2.48 -13.04
CA GLU A 176 -1.36 -1.25 -13.65
C GLU A 176 -2.50 -0.64 -12.82
N THR A 177 -3.38 -1.49 -12.28
CA THR A 177 -4.50 -1.12 -11.41
C THR A 177 -4.08 -0.37 -10.13
N ALA A 178 -2.90 -0.67 -9.58
CA ALA A 178 -2.36 0.05 -8.42
C ALA A 178 -1.75 1.39 -8.84
N VAL A 179 -1.07 1.40 -9.99
CA VAL A 179 -0.39 2.58 -10.54
C VAL A 179 -1.39 3.64 -10.98
N ILE A 180 -2.45 3.28 -11.68
CA ILE A 180 -3.45 4.25 -12.17
C ILE A 180 -4.11 5.01 -11.01
N GLY A 181 -4.44 4.30 -9.92
CA GLY A 181 -4.98 4.92 -8.71
C GLY A 181 -3.96 5.82 -7.99
N LEU A 182 -2.66 5.48 -8.06
CA LEU A 182 -1.60 6.33 -7.53
C LEU A 182 -1.39 7.59 -8.38
N LEU A 183 -1.35 7.45 -9.71
CA LEU A 183 -1.23 8.57 -10.65
C LEU A 183 -2.37 9.57 -10.47
N TRP A 184 -3.62 9.10 -10.43
CA TRP A 184 -4.78 9.94 -10.11
C TRP A 184 -4.56 10.74 -8.82
N THR A 185 -4.14 10.07 -7.76
CA THR A 185 -3.88 10.70 -6.45
C THR A 185 -2.80 11.78 -6.55
N CYS A 186 -1.70 11.50 -7.26
CA CYS A 186 -0.60 12.46 -7.43
C CYS A 186 -1.03 13.67 -8.26
N ILE A 187 -1.71 13.44 -9.39
CA ILE A 187 -2.18 14.49 -10.29
C ILE A 187 -3.17 15.40 -9.56
N MET A 188 -4.17 14.84 -8.86
CA MET A 188 -5.19 15.65 -8.19
C MET A 188 -4.66 16.42 -6.97
N ASN A 189 -3.55 15.97 -6.37
CA ASN A 189 -2.89 16.66 -5.25
C ASN A 189 -1.79 17.64 -5.69
N ALA A 190 -1.45 17.68 -6.98
CA ALA A 190 -0.42 18.58 -7.51
C ALA A 190 -0.89 20.04 -7.63
N VAL A 191 -2.19 20.31 -7.45
CA VAL A 191 -2.80 21.62 -7.68
C VAL A 191 -3.66 22.02 -6.49
N GLU A 192 -3.60 23.31 -6.14
CA GLU A 192 -4.56 23.91 -5.22
C GLU A 192 -5.85 24.29 -5.97
N TRP A 193 -6.97 23.75 -5.49
CA TRP A 193 -8.25 23.85 -6.16
C TRP A 193 -9.02 25.12 -5.80
N ASN A 194 -9.68 25.71 -6.80
CA ASN A 194 -10.62 26.79 -6.57
C ASN A 194 -11.81 26.30 -5.72
N LYS A 195 -12.36 27.19 -4.89
CA LYS A 195 -13.53 26.91 -4.03
C LYS A 195 -14.87 27.25 -4.71
N LYS A 196 -14.84 27.93 -5.87
CA LYS A 196 -16.03 28.20 -6.67
C LYS A 196 -16.27 27.05 -7.64
N GLU A 197 -17.46 26.48 -7.62
CA GLU A 197 -17.85 25.25 -8.35
C GLU A 197 -17.60 25.35 -9.86
N GLU A 198 -17.94 26.48 -10.50
CA GLU A 198 -17.72 26.65 -11.94
C GLU A 198 -16.24 26.78 -12.30
N LEU A 199 -15.49 27.56 -11.53
CA LEU A 199 -14.06 27.78 -11.77
C LEU A 199 -13.24 26.52 -11.51
N VAL A 200 -13.60 25.73 -10.49
CA VAL A 200 -12.89 24.48 -10.19
C VAL A 200 -13.11 23.44 -11.27
N ALA A 201 -14.32 23.38 -11.86
CA ALA A 201 -14.59 22.47 -12.97
C ALA A 201 -13.72 22.80 -14.19
N GLU A 202 -13.62 24.07 -14.58
CA GLU A 202 -12.76 24.50 -15.68
C GLU A 202 -11.27 24.27 -15.39
N GLN A 203 -10.83 24.60 -14.17
CA GLN A 203 -9.46 24.36 -13.71
C GLN A 203 -9.13 22.86 -13.77
N ALA A 204 -10.02 22.00 -13.28
CA ALA A 204 -9.86 20.55 -13.29
C ALA A 204 -9.73 19.99 -14.71
N LEU A 205 -10.58 20.44 -15.64
CA LEU A 205 -10.51 20.00 -17.03
C LEU A 205 -9.19 20.43 -17.68
N LYS A 206 -8.73 21.66 -17.44
CA LYS A 206 -7.46 22.15 -17.97
C LYS A 206 -6.28 21.32 -17.43
N HIS A 207 -6.27 21.09 -16.13
CA HIS A 207 -5.23 20.30 -15.45
C HIS A 207 -5.23 18.85 -15.94
N LEU A 208 -6.38 18.18 -15.90
CA LEU A 208 -6.49 16.77 -16.30
C LEU A 208 -6.19 16.57 -17.79
N LYS A 209 -6.51 17.54 -18.65
CA LYS A 209 -6.17 17.48 -20.07
C LYS A 209 -4.65 17.43 -20.31
N GLN A 210 -3.85 18.11 -19.49
CA GLN A 210 -2.39 18.05 -19.56
C GLN A 210 -1.85 16.65 -19.24
N TYR A 211 -2.50 15.94 -18.30
CA TYR A 211 -2.07 14.60 -17.84
C TYR A 211 -2.83 13.44 -18.49
N ALA A 212 -3.82 13.72 -19.35
CA ALA A 212 -4.56 12.67 -20.06
C ALA A 212 -3.63 11.72 -20.84
N PRO A 213 -2.58 12.18 -21.55
CA PRO A 213 -1.64 11.26 -22.22
C PRO A 213 -0.87 10.36 -21.25
N LEU A 214 -0.64 10.80 -20.01
CA LEU A 214 -0.02 9.97 -18.97
C LEU A 214 -0.99 8.89 -18.50
N LEU A 215 -2.24 9.28 -18.20
CA LEU A 215 -3.28 8.38 -17.72
C LEU A 215 -3.61 7.30 -18.76
N ALA A 216 -3.73 7.69 -20.04
CA ALA A 216 -4.01 6.77 -21.16
C ALA A 216 -3.01 5.61 -21.24
N VAL A 217 -1.72 5.86 -20.96
CA VAL A 217 -0.69 4.81 -20.98
C VAL A 217 -0.91 3.75 -19.89
N PHE A 218 -1.51 4.13 -18.77
CA PHE A 218 -1.72 3.28 -17.59
C PHE A 218 -3.20 2.94 -17.36
N SER A 219 -4.03 3.16 -18.37
CA SER A 219 -5.42 2.72 -18.44
C SER A 219 -5.62 1.85 -19.68
N SER A 220 -4.68 0.94 -19.94
CA SER A 220 -4.68 0.08 -21.13
C SER A 220 -5.54 -1.18 -20.96
N GLN A 221 -5.95 -1.46 -19.73
CA GLN A 221 -6.80 -2.59 -19.36
C GLN A 221 -8.14 -2.06 -18.86
N GLY A 222 -9.24 -2.72 -19.24
CA GLY A 222 -10.58 -2.33 -18.79
C GLY A 222 -10.74 -2.28 -17.26
N GLN A 223 -9.97 -3.08 -16.51
CA GLN A 223 -9.97 -3.00 -15.04
C GLN A 223 -9.29 -1.73 -14.51
N SER A 224 -8.22 -1.26 -15.16
CA SER A 224 -7.52 -0.04 -14.78
C SER A 224 -8.36 1.20 -15.10
N GLU A 225 -9.02 1.21 -16.26
CA GLU A 225 -10.00 2.23 -16.64
C GLU A 225 -11.15 2.33 -15.63
N LEU A 226 -11.71 1.17 -15.25
CA LEU A 226 -12.80 1.11 -14.29
C LEU A 226 -12.37 1.63 -12.91
N ILE A 227 -11.16 1.28 -12.45
CA ILE A 227 -10.60 1.80 -11.20
C ILE A 227 -10.40 3.32 -11.29
N LEU A 228 -9.90 3.83 -12.41
CA LEU A 228 -9.76 5.28 -12.61
C LEU A 228 -11.13 5.97 -12.51
N LEU A 229 -12.15 5.47 -13.21
CA LEU A 229 -13.49 6.04 -13.19
C LEU A 229 -14.12 6.02 -11.79
N GLN A 230 -13.96 4.93 -11.05
CA GLN A 230 -14.35 4.85 -9.64
C GLN A 230 -13.60 5.88 -8.78
N LYS A 231 -12.30 6.09 -9.02
CA LYS A 231 -11.52 7.12 -8.32
C LYS A 231 -11.98 8.55 -8.64
N VAL A 232 -12.37 8.83 -9.88
CA VAL A 232 -13.01 10.10 -10.25
C VAL A 232 -14.32 10.29 -9.48
N GLN A 233 -15.15 9.24 -9.42
CA GLN A 233 -16.44 9.25 -8.70
C GLN A 233 -16.25 9.53 -7.20
N GLU A 234 -15.35 8.79 -6.55
CA GLU A 234 -15.01 8.98 -5.13
C GLU A 234 -14.53 10.41 -4.86
N TYR A 235 -13.61 10.91 -5.70
CA TYR A 235 -13.05 12.24 -5.53
C TYR A 235 -14.10 13.34 -5.70
N CYS A 236 -14.96 13.25 -6.72
CA CYS A 236 -16.01 14.23 -6.95
C CYS A 236 -17.07 14.23 -5.85
N TYR A 237 -17.31 13.07 -5.22
CA TYR A 237 -18.21 12.97 -4.06
C TYR A 237 -17.61 13.57 -2.79
N ASP A 238 -16.36 13.19 -2.49
CA ASP A 238 -15.67 13.63 -1.28
C ASP A 238 -15.36 15.14 -1.31
N ASN A 239 -15.33 15.76 -2.49
CA ASN A 239 -15.11 17.19 -2.70
C ASN A 239 -16.32 17.87 -3.32
N ILE A 240 -17.15 18.54 -2.51
CA ILE A 240 -18.46 19.08 -2.94
C ILE A 240 -18.38 19.97 -4.18
N HIS A 241 -17.28 20.72 -4.34
CA HIS A 241 -17.07 21.64 -5.45
C HIS A 241 -16.87 20.93 -6.80
N PHE A 242 -16.57 19.62 -6.79
CA PHE A 242 -16.40 18.79 -7.98
C PHE A 242 -17.66 18.03 -8.39
N MET A 243 -18.76 18.15 -7.63
CA MET A 243 -19.99 17.39 -7.91
C MET A 243 -20.52 17.59 -9.33
N LYS A 244 -20.43 18.81 -9.90
CA LYS A 244 -20.81 19.11 -11.30
C LYS A 244 -19.67 18.92 -12.31
N ALA A 245 -18.46 18.63 -11.86
CA ALA A 245 -17.31 18.38 -12.73
C ALA A 245 -17.25 16.93 -13.22
N PHE A 246 -17.86 15.99 -12.49
CA PHE A 246 -17.77 14.55 -12.76
C PHE A 246 -18.03 14.19 -14.22
N GLN A 247 -19.22 14.50 -14.75
CA GLN A 247 -19.57 14.19 -16.15
C GLN A 247 -18.55 14.79 -17.13
N LYS A 248 -18.13 16.03 -16.90
CA LYS A 248 -17.18 16.72 -17.79
C LYS A 248 -15.80 16.04 -17.79
N ILE A 249 -15.36 15.54 -16.62
CA ILE A 249 -14.10 14.80 -16.49
C ILE A 249 -14.19 13.46 -17.25
N VAL A 250 -15.29 12.73 -17.09
CA VAL A 250 -15.47 11.45 -17.80
C VAL A 250 -15.50 11.66 -19.31
N VAL A 251 -16.23 12.68 -19.80
CA VAL A 251 -16.25 13.03 -21.22
C VAL A 251 -14.87 13.45 -21.73
N LEU A 252 -14.10 14.20 -20.94
CA LEU A 252 -12.71 14.55 -21.30
C LEU A 252 -11.85 13.29 -21.45
N PHE A 253 -11.96 12.35 -20.52
CA PHE A 253 -11.18 11.11 -20.54
C PHE A 253 -11.61 10.18 -21.66
N TYR A 254 -12.89 10.08 -21.97
CA TYR A 254 -13.37 9.37 -23.17
C TYR A 254 -12.77 9.96 -24.45
N LYS A 255 -12.87 11.29 -24.64
CA LYS A 255 -12.32 11.99 -25.81
C LYS A 255 -10.79 11.96 -25.93
N ALA A 256 -10.10 11.60 -24.86
CA ALA A 256 -8.65 11.55 -24.81
C ALA A 256 -8.11 10.11 -24.77
N ASP A 257 -8.95 9.12 -25.09
CA ASP A 257 -8.62 7.70 -25.10
C ASP A 257 -8.08 7.18 -23.75
N VAL A 258 -8.55 7.79 -22.65
CA VAL A 258 -8.22 7.36 -21.28
C VAL A 258 -9.26 6.38 -20.75
N LEU A 259 -10.52 6.52 -21.15
CA LEU A 259 -11.61 5.61 -20.78
C LEU A 259 -12.31 5.14 -22.06
N SER A 260 -12.45 3.83 -22.21
CA SER A 260 -13.24 3.22 -23.27
C SER A 260 -14.74 3.38 -23.03
N GLU A 261 -15.52 3.20 -24.09
CA GLU A 261 -16.98 3.11 -24.00
C GLU A 261 -17.41 1.96 -23.08
N GLU A 262 -16.79 0.80 -23.24
CA GLU A 262 -17.10 -0.42 -22.49
C GLU A 262 -16.89 -0.22 -20.99
N ALA A 263 -15.81 0.45 -20.59
CA ALA A 263 -15.55 0.76 -19.18
C ALA A 263 -16.61 1.71 -18.59
N ILE A 264 -17.04 2.72 -19.36
CA ILE A 264 -18.05 3.69 -18.93
C ILE A 264 -19.42 3.01 -18.80
N LEU A 265 -19.82 2.20 -19.79
CA LEU A 265 -21.07 1.45 -19.77
C LEU A 265 -21.10 0.43 -18.62
N LYS A 266 -19.98 -0.28 -18.39
CA LYS A 266 -19.85 -1.23 -17.28
C LYS A 266 -19.95 -0.55 -15.92
N TRP A 267 -19.27 0.57 -15.72
CA TRP A 267 -19.39 1.38 -14.51
C TRP A 267 -20.83 1.83 -14.28
N TYR A 268 -21.51 2.33 -15.32
CA TYR A 268 -22.88 2.81 -15.23
C TYR A 268 -23.85 1.70 -14.80
N LYS A 269 -23.74 0.51 -15.40
CA LYS A 269 -24.63 -0.63 -15.14
C LYS A 269 -24.43 -1.25 -13.76
N GLU A 270 -23.19 -1.59 -13.41
CA GLU A 270 -22.93 -2.48 -12.25
C GLU A 270 -21.68 -2.16 -11.44
N ALA A 271 -20.69 -1.48 -12.02
CA ALA A 271 -19.38 -1.31 -11.40
C ALA A 271 -19.13 0.08 -10.79
N HIS A 272 -20.18 0.84 -10.50
CA HIS A 272 -20.09 2.10 -9.77
C HIS A 272 -19.95 1.87 -8.26
N VAL A 273 -19.32 2.82 -7.56
CA VAL A 273 -19.25 2.79 -6.09
C VAL A 273 -20.50 3.41 -5.46
N ALA A 274 -20.75 3.14 -4.18
CA ALA A 274 -21.92 3.66 -3.47
C ALA A 274 -21.90 5.20 -3.30
N LYS A 275 -20.70 5.80 -3.26
CA LYS A 275 -20.49 7.24 -3.04
C LYS A 275 -21.09 8.07 -4.18
N GLY A 276 -22.15 8.82 -3.90
CA GLY A 276 -22.79 9.70 -4.88
C GLY A 276 -23.50 8.96 -6.03
N LYS A 277 -23.75 7.65 -5.91
CA LYS A 277 -24.29 6.79 -6.97
C LYS A 277 -25.47 7.41 -7.72
N SER A 278 -26.54 7.77 -7.02
CA SER A 278 -27.76 8.27 -7.67
C SER A 278 -27.50 9.56 -8.45
N VAL A 279 -26.69 10.46 -7.90
CA VAL A 279 -26.36 11.75 -8.51
C VAL A 279 -25.51 11.57 -9.76
N PHE A 280 -24.47 10.72 -9.71
CA PHE A 280 -23.58 10.55 -10.86
C PHE A 280 -24.17 9.71 -11.97
N LEU A 281 -25.02 8.73 -11.66
CA LEU A 281 -25.78 8.01 -12.68
C LEU A 281 -26.74 8.97 -13.41
N ASP A 282 -27.46 9.83 -12.68
CA ASP A 282 -28.33 10.83 -13.30
C ASP A 282 -27.55 11.81 -14.20
N GLN A 283 -26.40 12.31 -13.75
CA GLN A 283 -25.52 13.18 -14.56
C GLN A 283 -25.02 12.50 -15.84
N MET A 284 -24.76 11.20 -15.79
CA MET A 284 -24.18 10.45 -16.92
C MET A 284 -25.22 9.94 -17.91
N LYS A 285 -26.52 9.92 -17.54
CA LYS A 285 -27.60 9.30 -18.32
C LYS A 285 -27.60 9.69 -19.79
N LYS A 286 -27.63 11.00 -20.10
CA LYS A 286 -27.64 11.49 -21.49
C LYS A 286 -26.38 11.09 -22.28
N PHE A 287 -25.23 11.02 -21.62
CA PHE A 287 -23.98 10.67 -22.28
C PHE A 287 -23.92 9.16 -22.54
N VAL A 288 -24.41 8.34 -21.61
CA VAL A 288 -24.54 6.89 -21.80
C VAL A 288 -25.55 6.55 -22.89
N GLU A 289 -26.71 7.21 -22.91
CA GLU A 289 -27.68 7.06 -24.00
C GLU A 289 -27.05 7.41 -25.36
N TRP A 290 -26.23 8.46 -25.41
CA TRP A 290 -25.50 8.82 -26.63
C TRP A 290 -24.48 7.76 -27.05
N LEU A 291 -23.69 7.21 -26.13
CA LEU A 291 -22.72 6.14 -26.42
C LEU A 291 -23.42 4.94 -27.05
N GLN A 292 -24.50 4.46 -26.41
CA GLN A 292 -25.26 3.30 -26.87
C GLN A 292 -25.89 3.50 -28.26
N ASN A 293 -26.38 4.71 -28.55
CA ASN A 293 -26.99 5.00 -29.86
C ASN A 293 -25.94 5.21 -30.96
N ALA A 294 -24.75 5.69 -30.62
CA ALA A 294 -23.68 5.92 -31.59
C ALA A 294 -23.15 4.59 -32.18
N GLU A 295 -23.13 3.51 -31.40
CA GLU A 295 -22.84 2.16 -31.90
C GLU A 295 -23.93 1.66 -32.86
N GLU A 296 -25.22 1.82 -32.51
CA GLU A 296 -26.36 1.33 -33.32
C GLU A 296 -26.45 1.98 -34.72
N GLU A 297 -26.08 3.26 -34.87
CA GLU A 297 -26.01 3.92 -36.17
C GLU A 297 -24.83 3.42 -37.03
N SER A 298 -23.71 3.02 -36.41
CA SER A 298 -22.52 2.54 -37.12
C SER A 298 -22.60 1.08 -37.59
N GLU A 299 -23.38 0.23 -36.91
CA GLU A 299 -23.63 -1.16 -37.34
C GLU A 299 -24.69 -1.26 -38.46
N SER A 300 -25.67 -0.34 -38.49
CA SER A 300 -26.74 -0.37 -39.51
C SER A 300 -26.32 0.16 -40.89
N GLU A 301 -25.23 0.91 -41.00
CA GLU A 301 -24.65 1.32 -42.29
C GLU A 301 -23.76 0.23 -42.94
N GLY A 302 -23.53 -0.91 -42.26
CA GLY A 302 -22.72 -2.02 -42.73
C GLY A 302 -23.47 -3.14 -43.46
N GLU A 303 -24.81 -3.14 -43.45
CA GLU A 303 -25.64 -4.21 -44.04
C GLU A 303 -26.29 -3.87 -45.40
N GLU A 304 -25.98 -2.70 -45.99
CA GLU A 304 -26.53 -2.29 -47.30
C GLU A 304 -25.50 -2.16 -48.45
N ASN A 305 -24.36 -2.88 -48.42
CA ASN A 305 -23.46 -2.97 -49.60
C ASN A 305 -23.06 -4.40 -49.97
#